data_AF-X1NW02-F1
#
_entry.id   AF-X1NW02-F1
#
_cell.length_a   1.000
_cell.length_b   1.000
_cell.length_c   1.000
_cell.angle_alpha   90.00
_cell.angle_beta   90.00
_cell.angle_gamma   90.00
#
_symmetry.space_group_name_H-M   'P 1'
#
loop_
_entity.id
_entity.type
_entity.pdbx_description
1 polymer ?
#
loop_
_entity_poly.entity_id
_entity_poly.type
_entity_poly.pdbx_seq_one_letter_code
_entity_poly.pdbx_strand_id
1 'polypeptide(L)'
;MMFDIDHFKNVNDNYGHLSGDKVLQQVGKILNENIYPLDVAARYGGEEFVVLVPGMPVEIAGQRAEKLRQILDNYNWEIANQPISVTCSVGVTVFDGSDTTDPYELIRRADNALYAAKHRGRNRVVLYDQLDPDEHVQEHQNENFHELQTKISSLASRIKIQTIGTITAFAKAIAAKDSYLARHAENVRVYVTEIAKADRGLAGSGRT
;
A
#
# COMPACT_ATOMS: atom_id res chain seq x y z
N MET A 1 3.05 6.06 -14.97
CA MET A 1 1.90 6.62 -14.21
C MET A 1 1.76 5.84 -12.91
N MET A 2 1.48 6.55 -11.81
CA MET A 2 1.35 5.99 -10.47
C MET A 2 -0.07 6.23 -9.96
N PHE A 3 -0.69 5.16 -9.46
CA PHE A 3 -2.05 5.11 -8.95
C PHE A 3 -2.01 4.80 -7.46
N ASP A 4 -2.91 5.43 -6.71
CA ASP A 4 -3.14 5.11 -5.31
C ASP A 4 -4.65 5.10 -5.03
N ILE A 5 -5.09 4.07 -4.31
CA ILE A 5 -6.50 3.89 -3.97
C ILE A 5 -6.89 4.88 -2.87
N ASP A 6 -7.82 5.78 -3.21
CA ASP A 6 -8.25 6.82 -2.30
C ASP A 6 -8.95 6.24 -1.07
N HIS A 7 -8.51 6.68 0.11
CA HIS A 7 -9.09 6.27 1.39
C HIS A 7 -9.10 4.75 1.63
N PHE A 8 -8.12 4.00 1.10
CA PHE A 8 -8.06 2.54 1.26
C PHE A 8 -8.04 2.08 2.72
N LYS A 9 -7.42 2.85 3.62
CA LYS A 9 -7.50 2.62 5.06
C LYS A 9 -8.96 2.56 5.57
N ASN A 10 -9.84 3.44 5.10
CA ASN A 10 -11.25 3.42 5.48
C ASN A 10 -11.95 2.14 5.01
N VAL A 11 -11.57 1.59 3.87
CA VAL A 11 -12.08 0.30 3.40
C VAL A 11 -11.65 -0.81 4.38
N ASN A 12 -10.39 -0.83 4.80
CA ASN A 12 -9.89 -1.81 5.78
C ASN A 12 -10.56 -1.63 7.15
N ASP A 13 -10.70 -0.40 7.63
CA ASP A 13 -11.24 -0.11 8.95
C ASP A 13 -12.74 -0.46 9.03
N ASN A 14 -13.50 -0.24 7.95
CA ASN A 14 -14.94 -0.51 7.91
C ASN A 14 -15.30 -1.96 7.55
N TYR A 15 -14.50 -2.62 6.69
CA TYR A 15 -14.85 -3.93 6.12
C TYR A 15 -13.83 -5.03 6.40
N GLY A 16 -12.72 -4.72 7.08
CA GLY A 16 -11.64 -5.64 7.42
C GLY A 16 -10.64 -5.88 6.30
N HIS A 17 -9.43 -6.32 6.68
CA HIS A 17 -8.32 -6.53 5.74
C HIS A 17 -8.60 -7.53 4.61
N LEU A 18 -9.40 -8.59 4.87
CA LEU A 18 -9.80 -9.54 3.82
C LEU A 18 -10.61 -8.87 2.70
N SER A 19 -11.38 -7.84 3.05
CA SER A 19 -12.16 -7.04 2.09
C SER A 19 -11.25 -6.08 1.33
N GLY A 20 -10.29 -5.46 2.01
CA GLY A 20 -9.24 -4.66 1.36
C GLY A 20 -8.42 -5.49 0.36
N ASP A 21 -8.05 -6.72 0.71
CA ASP A 21 -7.33 -7.63 -0.20
C ASP A 21 -8.13 -7.92 -1.48
N LYS A 22 -9.46 -8.11 -1.36
CA LYS A 22 -10.33 -8.29 -2.52
C LYS A 22 -10.36 -7.04 -3.40
N VAL A 23 -10.42 -5.85 -2.81
CA VAL A 23 -10.34 -4.59 -3.55
C VAL A 23 -9.02 -4.51 -4.31
N LEU A 24 -7.89 -4.76 -3.65
CA LEU A 24 -6.56 -4.74 -4.30
C LEU A 24 -6.44 -5.74 -5.45
N GLN A 25 -6.95 -6.96 -5.28
CA GLN A 25 -6.98 -7.97 -6.33
C GLN A 25 -7.81 -7.50 -7.53
N GLN A 26 -8.97 -6.91 -7.27
CA GLN A 26 -9.87 -6.44 -8.30
C GLN A 26 -9.33 -5.20 -9.02
N VAL A 27 -8.70 -4.25 -8.32
CA VAL A 27 -7.98 -3.13 -8.93
C VAL A 27 -6.88 -3.65 -9.85
N GLY A 28 -6.04 -4.58 -9.37
CA GLY A 28 -4.98 -5.16 -10.19
C GLY A 28 -5.52 -5.85 -11.44
N LYS A 29 -6.63 -6.58 -11.32
CA LYS A 29 -7.32 -7.21 -12.46
C LYS A 29 -7.84 -6.17 -13.46
N ILE A 30 -8.55 -5.16 -12.99
CA ILE A 30 -9.10 -4.08 -13.83
C ILE A 30 -7.98 -3.37 -14.59
N LEU A 31 -6.88 -3.00 -13.91
CA LEU A 31 -5.74 -2.38 -14.57
C LEU A 31 -5.16 -3.30 -15.63
N ASN A 32 -4.91 -4.56 -15.30
CA ASN A 32 -4.32 -5.53 -16.23
C ASN A 32 -5.20 -5.82 -17.46
N GLU A 33 -6.54 -5.81 -17.31
CA GLU A 33 -7.49 -6.03 -18.40
C GLU A 33 -7.66 -4.80 -19.32
N ASN A 34 -7.26 -3.61 -18.86
CA ASN A 34 -7.48 -2.34 -19.56
C ASN A 34 -6.20 -1.65 -20.06
N ILE A 35 -5.05 -2.32 -19.94
CA ILE A 35 -3.78 -1.92 -20.54
C ILE A 35 -3.53 -2.63 -21.88
N TYR A 36 -2.64 -2.10 -22.70
CA TYR A 36 -2.22 -2.73 -23.97
C TYR A 36 -1.14 -3.81 -23.73
N PRO A 37 -0.92 -4.73 -24.69
CA PRO A 37 0.06 -5.80 -24.55
C PRO A 37 1.52 -5.36 -24.29
N LEU A 38 1.88 -4.13 -24.67
CA LEU A 38 3.23 -3.57 -24.46
C LEU A 38 3.34 -2.75 -23.16
N ASP A 39 2.21 -2.49 -22.49
CA ASP A 39 2.22 -1.82 -21.21
C ASP A 39 2.54 -2.82 -20.10
N VAL A 40 3.04 -2.31 -18.97
CA VAL A 40 3.32 -3.11 -17.79
C VAL A 40 2.60 -2.51 -16.59
N ALA A 41 1.72 -3.28 -15.96
CA ALA A 41 1.12 -2.93 -14.67
C ALA A 41 1.81 -3.71 -13.54
N ALA A 42 2.11 -3.04 -12.44
CA ALA A 42 2.70 -3.64 -11.25
C ALA A 42 2.11 -3.02 -9.98
N ARG A 43 2.07 -3.79 -8.90
CA ARG A 43 1.78 -3.27 -7.56
C ARG A 43 3.10 -2.78 -6.95
N TYR A 44 3.20 -1.48 -6.71
CA TYR A 44 4.41 -0.84 -6.20
C TYR A 44 4.47 -0.89 -4.67
N GLY A 45 3.34 -0.62 -4.02
CA GLY A 45 3.23 -0.54 -2.57
C GLY A 45 2.03 -1.27 -2.00
N GLY A 46 1.59 -0.83 -0.82
CA GLY A 46 0.44 -1.40 -0.11
C GLY A 46 -0.86 -1.22 -0.90
N GLU A 47 -1.17 0.01 -1.27
CA GLU A 47 -2.37 0.41 -2.03
C GLU A 47 -2.03 1.09 -3.36
N GLU A 48 -0.76 1.01 -3.75
CA GLU A 48 -0.20 1.75 -4.88
C GLU A 48 0.12 0.83 -6.06
N PHE A 49 -0.21 1.31 -7.26
CA PHE A 49 0.04 0.62 -8.52
C PHE A 49 0.80 1.53 -9.48
N VAL A 50 1.67 0.96 -10.29
CA VAL A 50 2.36 1.65 -11.36
C VAL A 50 1.98 1.01 -12.68
N VAL A 51 1.71 1.85 -13.68
CA VAL A 51 1.60 1.40 -15.07
C VAL A 51 2.65 2.13 -15.92
N LEU A 52 3.50 1.35 -16.57
CA LEU A 52 4.49 1.80 -17.53
C LEU A 52 3.91 1.67 -18.93
N VAL A 53 4.01 2.75 -19.70
CA VAL A 53 3.39 2.87 -21.01
C VAL A 53 4.43 3.41 -21.99
N PRO A 54 4.92 2.60 -22.94
CA PRO A 54 5.95 3.03 -23.86
C PRO A 54 5.40 3.88 -25.01
N GLY A 55 6.23 4.82 -25.49
CA GLY A 55 6.09 5.41 -26.82
C GLY A 55 4.92 6.37 -27.01
N MET A 56 4.63 7.24 -26.03
CA MET A 56 3.62 8.28 -26.21
C MET A 56 3.92 9.60 -25.49
N PRO A 57 3.41 10.73 -26.03
CA PRO A 57 3.47 12.04 -25.37
C PRO A 57 2.67 12.11 -24.06
N VAL A 58 2.96 13.12 -23.24
CA VAL A 58 2.39 13.31 -21.91
C VAL A 58 0.87 13.52 -21.94
N GLU A 59 0.34 14.19 -22.96
CA GLU A 59 -1.10 14.44 -23.11
C GLU A 59 -1.85 13.12 -23.35
N ILE A 60 -1.30 12.25 -24.19
CA ILE A 60 -1.86 10.94 -24.48
C ILE A 60 -1.76 10.04 -23.24
N ALA A 61 -0.61 10.06 -22.55
CA ALA A 61 -0.46 9.34 -21.28
C ALA A 61 -1.49 9.80 -20.23
N GLY A 62 -1.77 11.10 -20.14
CA GLY A 62 -2.82 11.68 -19.30
C GLY A 62 -4.21 11.18 -19.64
N GLN A 63 -4.58 11.15 -20.93
CA GLN A 63 -5.86 10.61 -21.38
C GLN A 63 -6.01 9.11 -21.03
N ARG A 64 -4.93 8.34 -21.17
CA ARG A 64 -4.93 6.91 -20.80
C ARG A 64 -5.12 6.73 -19.30
N ALA A 65 -4.42 7.52 -18.49
CA ALA A 65 -4.57 7.52 -17.04
C ALA A 65 -6.00 7.88 -16.64
N GLU A 66 -6.61 8.89 -17.26
CA GLU A 66 -7.98 9.32 -16.95
C GLU A 66 -9.00 8.24 -17.32
N LYS A 67 -8.81 7.55 -18.44
CA LYS A 67 -9.64 6.39 -18.80
C LYS A 67 -9.56 5.29 -17.75
N LEU A 68 -8.37 4.92 -17.30
CA LEU A 68 -8.18 3.90 -16.26
C LEU A 68 -8.81 4.32 -14.93
N ARG A 69 -8.65 5.59 -14.54
CA ARG A 69 -9.28 6.16 -13.35
C ARG A 69 -10.80 6.08 -13.43
N GLN A 70 -11.38 6.49 -14.56
CA GLN A 70 -12.83 6.43 -14.79
C GLN A 70 -13.36 4.99 -14.76
N ILE A 71 -12.61 4.01 -15.25
CA ILE A 71 -13.02 2.60 -15.16
C ILE A 71 -13.09 2.14 -13.71
N LEU A 72 -12.11 2.52 -12.87
CA LEU A 72 -12.11 2.20 -11.45
C LEU A 72 -13.25 2.92 -10.70
N ASP A 73 -13.46 4.19 -10.99
CA ASP A 73 -14.51 5.04 -10.39
C ASP A 73 -15.93 4.51 -10.71
N ASN A 74 -16.15 4.08 -11.96
CA ASN A 74 -17.44 3.54 -12.42
C ASN A 74 -17.59 2.03 -12.19
N TYR A 75 -16.62 1.36 -11.57
CA TYR A 75 -16.73 -0.06 -11.29
C TYR A 75 -17.77 -0.29 -10.17
N ASN A 76 -18.60 -1.32 -10.34
CA ASN A 76 -19.60 -1.71 -9.34
C ASN A 76 -18.92 -2.44 -8.17
N TRP A 77 -18.36 -1.68 -7.23
CA TRP A 77 -17.70 -2.23 -6.06
C TRP A 77 -18.72 -2.78 -5.06
N GLU A 78 -18.56 -4.04 -4.69
CA GLU A 78 -19.43 -4.72 -3.73
C GLU A 78 -18.60 -5.51 -2.71
N ILE A 79 -18.86 -5.27 -1.42
CA ILE A 79 -18.23 -6.00 -0.32
C ILE A 79 -19.33 -6.46 0.63
N ALA A 80 -19.36 -7.74 0.96
CA ALA A 80 -20.37 -8.33 1.85
C ALA A 80 -21.81 -7.99 1.45
N ASN A 81 -22.09 -8.00 0.14
CA ASN A 81 -23.36 -7.63 -0.48
C ASN A 81 -23.80 -6.17 -0.25
N GLN A 82 -22.84 -5.29 0.03
CA GLN A 82 -23.07 -3.84 0.16
C GLN A 82 -22.29 -3.09 -0.91
N PRO A 83 -22.94 -2.16 -1.63
CA PRO A 83 -22.25 -1.29 -2.57
C PRO A 83 -21.32 -0.34 -1.80
N ILE A 84 -20.10 -0.19 -2.31
CA ILE A 84 -19.13 0.79 -1.80
C ILE A 84 -18.63 1.66 -2.94
N SER A 85 -17.97 2.78 -2.62
CA SER A 85 -17.25 3.59 -3.60
C SER A 85 -15.76 3.42 -3.37
N VAL A 86 -15.04 3.06 -4.43
CA VAL A 86 -13.58 2.99 -4.45
C VAL A 86 -13.12 3.83 -5.64
N THR A 87 -12.27 4.80 -5.35
CA THR A 87 -11.70 5.72 -6.33
C THR A 87 -10.19 5.70 -6.24
N CYS A 88 -9.50 6.31 -7.20
CA CYS A 88 -8.05 6.43 -7.16
C CYS A 88 -7.60 7.80 -7.63
N SER A 89 -6.49 8.25 -7.05
CA SER A 89 -5.72 9.39 -7.54
C SER A 89 -4.57 8.89 -8.40
N VAL A 90 -4.20 9.67 -9.43
CA VAL A 90 -3.17 9.26 -10.40
C VAL A 90 -2.19 10.39 -10.69
N GLY A 91 -0.89 10.10 -10.53
CA GLY A 91 0.21 10.95 -10.97
C GLY A 91 0.82 10.45 -12.28
N VAL A 92 1.05 11.35 -13.23
CA VAL A 92 1.58 11.02 -14.56
C VAL A 92 2.81 11.86 -14.85
N THR A 93 3.83 11.21 -15.39
CA THR A 93 5.05 11.85 -15.88
C THR A 93 5.55 11.07 -17.09
N VAL A 94 6.33 11.72 -17.94
CA VAL A 94 6.93 11.13 -19.14
C VAL A 94 8.44 11.22 -19.05
N PHE A 95 9.10 10.19 -19.57
CA PHE A 95 10.53 10.19 -19.81
C PHE A 95 10.77 10.50 -21.29
N ASP A 96 11.34 11.67 -21.57
CA ASP A 96 11.61 12.16 -22.92
C ASP A 96 13.04 11.83 -23.42
N GLY A 97 13.85 11.20 -22.57
CA GLY A 97 15.24 10.85 -22.88
C GLY A 97 16.25 11.98 -22.70
N SER A 98 15.81 13.23 -22.50
CA SER A 98 16.68 14.39 -22.23
C SER A 98 16.97 14.62 -20.75
N ASP A 99 16.11 14.07 -19.88
CA ASP A 99 15.87 14.70 -18.59
C ASP A 99 16.63 14.16 -17.39
N THR A 100 17.23 12.95 -17.46
CA THR A 100 18.02 12.36 -16.35
C THR A 100 18.45 10.93 -16.69
N THR A 101 19.57 10.46 -16.13
CA THR A 101 19.95 9.03 -16.14
C THR A 101 19.47 8.26 -14.90
N ASP A 102 18.90 8.95 -13.91
CA ASP A 102 18.45 8.36 -12.65
C ASP A 102 17.01 7.84 -12.77
N PRO A 103 16.78 6.51 -12.67
CA PRO A 103 15.43 5.95 -12.67
C PRO A 103 14.55 6.42 -11.51
N TYR A 104 15.13 6.82 -10.38
CA TYR A 104 14.36 7.28 -9.20
C TYR A 104 13.69 8.64 -9.43
N GLU A 105 14.25 9.46 -10.31
CA GLU A 105 13.68 10.77 -10.63
C GLU A 105 12.31 10.65 -11.29
N LEU A 106 12.12 9.66 -12.17
CA LEU A 106 10.81 9.44 -12.81
C LEU A 106 9.75 9.01 -11.79
N ILE A 107 10.13 8.21 -10.79
CA ILE A 107 9.23 7.82 -9.71
C ILE A 107 8.87 9.06 -8.89
N ARG A 108 9.86 9.87 -8.50
CA ARG A 108 9.66 11.11 -7.73
C ARG A 108 8.71 12.09 -8.43
N ARG A 109 8.83 12.25 -9.74
CA ARG A 109 7.92 13.09 -10.54
C ARG A 109 6.50 12.55 -10.54
N ALA A 110 6.34 11.23 -10.74
CA ALA A 110 5.02 10.60 -10.66
C ALA A 110 4.39 10.77 -9.27
N ASP A 111 5.19 10.68 -8.22
CA ASP A 111 4.78 10.80 -6.83
C ASP A 111 4.32 12.23 -6.49
N ASN A 112 5.10 13.24 -6.87
CA ASN A 112 4.70 14.65 -6.72
C ASN A 112 3.36 14.95 -7.43
N ALA A 113 3.16 14.39 -8.61
CA ALA A 113 1.91 14.54 -9.33
C ALA A 113 0.75 13.81 -8.63
N LEU A 114 0.99 12.61 -8.10
CA LEU A 114 0.00 11.85 -7.34
C LEU A 114 -0.38 12.58 -6.04
N TYR A 115 0.60 13.14 -5.35
CA TYR A 115 0.42 13.97 -4.18
C TYR A 115 -0.51 15.15 -4.47
N ALA A 116 -0.20 15.92 -5.52
CA ALA A 116 -1.05 17.01 -5.96
C ALA A 116 -2.47 16.55 -6.31
N ALA A 117 -2.62 15.36 -6.91
CA ALA A 117 -3.94 14.76 -7.17
C ALA A 117 -4.72 14.53 -5.87
N LYS A 118 -4.07 13.99 -4.82
CA LYS A 118 -4.70 13.79 -3.51
C LYS A 118 -5.06 15.12 -2.83
N HIS A 119 -4.18 16.11 -2.90
CA HIS A 119 -4.38 17.43 -2.29
C HIS A 119 -5.46 18.26 -2.98
N ARG A 120 -5.57 18.15 -4.30
CA ARG A 120 -6.60 18.85 -5.09
C ARG A 120 -7.99 18.24 -4.94
N GLY A 121 -8.17 17.23 -4.09
CA GLY A 121 -9.46 16.65 -3.76
C GLY A 121 -9.67 15.21 -4.25
N ARG A 122 -8.60 14.48 -4.57
CA ARG A 122 -8.61 13.07 -4.95
C ARG A 122 -9.42 12.77 -6.22
N ASN A 123 -9.57 11.48 -6.55
CA ASN A 123 -10.30 10.96 -7.70
C ASN A 123 -9.99 11.72 -9.00
N ARG A 124 -8.70 11.92 -9.29
CA ARG A 124 -8.25 12.70 -10.45
C ARG A 124 -6.88 12.29 -10.95
N VAL A 125 -6.58 12.72 -12.16
CA VAL A 125 -5.26 12.65 -12.78
C VAL A 125 -4.58 14.02 -12.67
N VAL A 126 -3.30 14.03 -12.34
CA VAL A 126 -2.44 15.20 -12.46
C VAL A 126 -1.19 14.83 -13.27
N LEU A 127 -0.83 15.70 -14.21
CA LEU A 127 0.42 15.60 -14.95
C LEU A 127 1.50 16.39 -14.19
N TYR A 128 2.69 15.81 -14.05
CA TYR A 128 3.83 16.47 -13.42
C TYR A 128 4.14 17.82 -14.06
N ASP A 129 4.10 17.88 -15.40
CA ASP A 129 4.40 19.09 -16.17
C ASP A 129 3.38 20.22 -15.96
N GLN A 130 2.27 19.95 -15.29
CA GLN A 130 1.22 20.92 -14.93
C GLN A 130 1.29 21.36 -13.45
N LEU A 131 2.29 20.91 -12.70
CA LEU A 131 2.49 21.35 -11.32
C LEU A 131 3.13 22.73 -11.31
N ASP A 132 2.66 23.59 -10.41
CA ASP A 132 3.30 24.87 -10.16
C ASP A 132 4.66 24.64 -9.45
N PRO A 133 5.67 25.49 -9.67
CA PRO A 133 6.97 25.39 -8.99
C PRO A 133 6.87 25.26 -7.47
N ASP A 134 5.86 25.88 -6.86
CA ASP A 134 5.64 25.87 -5.40
C ASP A 134 5.03 24.54 -4.89
N GLU A 135 4.29 23.81 -5.74
CA GLU A 135 3.76 22.48 -5.41
C GLU A 135 4.85 21.39 -5.46
N HIS A 136 5.99 21.65 -6.11
CA HIS A 136 7.11 20.71 -6.20
C HIS A 136 7.92 20.56 -4.89
N VAL A 137 7.76 21.49 -3.94
CA VAL A 137 8.75 21.73 -2.87
C VAL A 137 8.34 21.20 -1.50
N GLN A 138 7.06 20.90 -1.24
CA GLN A 138 6.58 20.85 0.15
C GLN A 138 6.71 19.51 0.89
N GLU A 139 6.89 18.35 0.23
CA GLU A 139 6.90 17.05 0.95
C GLU A 139 8.18 16.21 0.90
N HIS A 140 9.17 16.48 0.02
CA HIS A 140 10.42 15.70 -0.03
C HIS A 140 11.22 15.67 1.29
N GLN A 141 10.98 16.63 2.19
CA GLN A 141 11.58 16.66 3.53
C GLN A 141 10.79 15.86 4.58
N ASN A 142 9.47 15.73 4.44
CA ASN A 142 8.61 15.04 5.41
C ASN A 142 8.38 13.56 5.05
N GLU A 143 8.30 13.23 3.76
CA GLU A 143 8.07 11.86 3.29
C GLU A 143 9.30 10.97 3.43
N ASN A 144 10.52 11.49 3.27
CA ASN A 144 11.73 10.72 3.57
C ASN A 144 11.70 10.16 4.99
N PHE A 145 11.15 10.90 5.96
CA PHE A 145 11.01 10.42 7.33
C PHE A 145 9.86 9.42 7.48
N HIS A 146 8.71 9.65 6.81
CA HIS A 146 7.55 8.77 6.88
C HIS A 146 7.74 7.44 6.13
N GLU A 147 8.39 7.47 4.97
CA GLU A 147 8.78 6.30 4.19
C GLU A 147 9.84 5.48 4.94
N LEU A 148 10.82 6.14 5.58
CA LEU A 148 11.78 5.47 6.44
C LEU A 148 11.11 4.86 7.68
N GLN A 149 10.17 5.56 8.32
CA GLN A 149 9.35 5.05 9.43
C GLN A 149 8.52 3.82 9.02
N THR A 150 7.92 3.86 7.82
CA THR A 150 7.08 2.78 7.28
C THR A 150 7.94 1.57 6.88
N LYS A 151 9.11 1.81 6.26
CA LYS A 151 10.10 0.77 5.98
C LYS A 151 10.63 0.15 7.28
N ILE A 152 10.97 0.95 8.30
CA ILE A 152 11.42 0.46 9.61
C ILE A 152 10.31 -0.35 10.30
N SER A 153 9.08 0.14 10.34
CA SER A 153 7.95 -0.58 10.98
C SER A 153 7.59 -1.88 10.25
N SER A 154 7.63 -1.88 8.92
CA SER A 154 7.38 -3.09 8.13
C SER A 154 8.53 -4.10 8.26
N LEU A 155 9.78 -3.63 8.32
CA LEU A 155 10.95 -4.48 8.60
C LEU A 155 10.87 -5.09 10.00
N ALA A 156 10.53 -4.27 11.01
CA ALA A 156 10.33 -4.73 12.39
C ALA A 156 9.19 -5.75 12.49
N SER A 157 8.09 -5.54 11.77
CA SER A 157 6.96 -6.48 11.71
C SER A 157 7.34 -7.80 11.03
N ARG A 158 8.11 -7.75 9.93
CA ARG A 158 8.62 -8.94 9.25
C ARG A 158 9.58 -9.74 10.12
N ILE A 159 10.51 -9.06 10.82
CA ILE A 159 11.41 -9.69 11.78
C ILE A 159 10.60 -10.36 12.89
N LYS A 160 9.61 -9.66 13.48
CA LYS A 160 8.76 -10.22 14.54
C LYS A 160 8.00 -11.47 14.09
N ILE A 161 7.42 -11.47 12.89
CA ILE A 161 6.72 -12.62 12.32
C ILE A 161 7.68 -13.79 12.07
N GLN A 162 8.86 -13.51 11.51
CA GLN A 162 9.87 -14.53 11.22
C GLN A 162 10.42 -15.17 12.50
N THR A 163 10.74 -14.36 13.53
CA THR A 163 11.22 -14.87 14.82
C THR A 163 10.18 -15.73 15.53
N ILE A 164 8.89 -15.36 15.49
CA ILE A 164 7.81 -16.18 16.08
C ILE A 164 7.68 -17.51 15.32
N GLY A 165 7.77 -17.49 13.99
CA GLY A 165 7.75 -18.71 13.17
C GLY A 165 8.89 -19.66 13.52
N THR A 166 10.12 -19.15 13.66
CA THR A 166 11.30 -19.95 14.03
C THR A 166 11.20 -20.47 15.45
N ILE A 167 10.81 -19.66 16.43
CA ILE A 167 10.60 -20.09 17.83
C ILE A 167 9.53 -21.20 17.89
N THR A 168 8.43 -21.04 17.15
CA THR A 168 7.34 -22.03 17.12
C THR A 168 7.79 -23.34 16.48
N ALA A 169 8.54 -23.27 15.37
CA ALA A 169 9.10 -24.46 14.73
C ALA A 169 10.10 -25.18 15.64
N PHE A 170 10.95 -24.43 16.33
CA PHE A 170 11.92 -24.98 17.29
C PHE A 170 11.24 -25.60 18.51
N ALA A 171 10.23 -24.92 19.08
CA ALA A 171 9.43 -25.45 20.18
C ALA A 171 8.68 -26.74 19.78
N LYS A 172 8.11 -26.80 18.58
CA LYS A 172 7.49 -28.01 18.03
C LYS A 172 8.49 -29.14 17.84
N ALA A 173 9.69 -28.84 17.34
CA ALA A 173 10.75 -29.82 17.15
C ALA A 173 11.27 -30.38 18.49
N ILE A 174 11.40 -29.55 19.53
CA ILE A 174 11.78 -29.98 20.88
C ILE A 174 10.64 -30.83 21.50
N ALA A 175 9.39 -30.38 21.38
CA ALA A 175 8.23 -31.11 21.89
C ALA A 175 8.02 -32.47 21.21
N ALA A 176 8.39 -32.60 19.93
CA ALA A 176 8.34 -33.86 19.19
C ALA A 176 9.43 -34.86 19.63
N LYS A 177 10.49 -34.40 20.32
CA LYS A 177 11.61 -35.23 20.76
C LYS A 177 11.48 -35.72 22.21
N ASP A 178 10.65 -35.08 23.04
CA ASP A 178 10.44 -35.47 24.45
C ASP A 178 9.04 -35.07 24.95
N SER A 179 8.20 -36.06 25.28
CA SER A 179 6.78 -35.87 25.62
C SER A 179 6.55 -35.12 26.95
N TYR A 180 7.55 -35.10 27.83
CA TYR A 180 7.52 -34.32 29.07
C TYR A 180 7.69 -32.80 28.82
N LEU A 181 8.51 -32.41 27.84
CA LEU A 181 8.76 -30.99 27.49
C LEU A 181 7.60 -30.35 26.73
N ALA A 182 6.83 -31.14 25.97
CA ALA A 182 5.62 -30.68 25.28
C ALA A 182 4.59 -30.06 26.24
N ARG A 183 4.42 -30.67 27.43
CA ARG A 183 3.50 -30.19 28.46
C ARG A 183 4.00 -28.90 29.14
N HIS A 184 5.31 -28.70 29.21
CA HIS A 184 5.91 -27.47 29.75
C HIS A 184 5.81 -26.30 28.76
N ALA A 185 6.06 -26.55 27.47
CA ALA A 185 5.93 -25.53 26.42
C ALA A 185 4.50 -24.99 26.30
N GLU A 186 3.49 -25.85 26.48
CA GLU A 186 2.09 -25.44 26.47
C GLU A 186 1.75 -24.54 27.68
N ASN A 187 2.28 -24.84 28.87
CA ASN A 187 2.10 -23.99 30.05
C ASN A 187 2.79 -22.63 29.88
N VAL A 188 3.99 -22.58 29.28
CA VAL A 188 4.67 -21.32 28.97
C VAL A 188 3.87 -20.48 27.97
N ARG A 189 3.26 -21.11 26.95
CA ARG A 189 2.35 -20.43 26.01
C ARG A 189 1.16 -19.80 26.73
N VAL A 190 0.55 -20.53 27.66
CA VAL A 190 -0.57 -20.02 28.48
C VAL A 190 -0.12 -18.82 29.32
N TYR A 191 1.00 -18.89 30.02
CA TYR A 191 1.50 -17.77 30.83
C TYR A 191 1.86 -16.52 29.99
N VAL A 192 2.50 -16.69 28.84
CA VAL A 192 2.83 -15.57 27.94
C VAL A 192 1.55 -14.91 27.41
N THR A 193 0.51 -15.70 27.13
CA THR A 193 -0.78 -15.18 26.67
C THR A 193 -1.51 -14.40 27.77
N GLU A 194 -1.47 -14.89 29.02
CA GLU A 194 -2.07 -14.21 30.16
C GLU A 194 -1.31 -12.94 30.57
N ILE A 195 0.03 -12.94 30.52
CA ILE A 195 0.85 -11.73 30.73
C ILE A 195 0.53 -10.68 29.65
N ALA A 196 0.44 -11.08 28.38
CA ALA A 196 0.09 -10.16 27.28
C ALA A 196 -1.34 -9.59 27.37
N LYS A 197 -2.26 -10.29 28.03
CA LYS A 197 -3.61 -9.79 28.34
C LYS A 197 -3.59 -8.83 29.54
N ALA A 198 -2.79 -9.12 30.58
CA ALA A 198 -2.64 -8.27 31.75
C ALA A 198 -1.98 -6.92 31.40
N ASP A 199 -1.02 -6.90 30.49
CA ASP A 199 -0.33 -5.68 30.03
C ASP A 199 -1.28 -4.73 29.26
N ARG A 200 -2.31 -5.27 28.59
CA ARG A 200 -3.39 -4.45 27.97
C ARG A 200 -4.38 -3.89 28.99
N GLY A 201 -4.49 -4.48 30.17
CA GLY A 201 -5.36 -3.99 31.26
C GLY A 201 -4.76 -2.80 32.01
N LEU A 202 -3.42 -2.72 32.11
CA LEU A 202 -2.72 -1.67 32.84
C LEU A 202 -2.66 -0.32 32.12
N ALA A 203 -2.91 -0.27 30.80
CA ALA A 203 -3.00 0.98 30.04
C ALA A 203 -4.35 1.73 30.23
N GLY A 204 -5.30 1.16 30.97
CA GLY A 204 -6.66 1.69 31.14
C GLY A 204 -6.99 2.38 32.48
N SER A 205 -6.07 2.39 33.46
CA SER A 205 -6.33 3.02 34.78
C SER A 205 -5.15 3.90 35.21
N GLY A 206 -5.15 5.16 34.77
CA GLY A 206 -4.12 6.12 35.17
C GLY A 206 -4.44 7.56 34.80
N ARG A 207 -5.69 7.99 34.97
CA ARG A 207 -6.07 9.41 35.07
C ARG A 207 -7.26 9.57 36.00
N THR A 208 -6.97 9.91 37.24
CA THR A 208 -7.68 10.92 38.06
C THR A 208 -6.68 11.46 39.05
#